data_AF-A0AAP2DUH2-F1
#
_entry.id   AF-A0AAP2DUH2-F1
#
_cell.length_a   1.000
_cell.length_b   1.000
_cell.length_c   1.000
_cell.angle_alpha   90.00
_cell.angle_beta   90.00
_cell.angle_gamma   90.00
#
_symmetry.space_group_name_H-M   'P 1'
#
loop_
_entity.id
_entity.type
_entity.pdbx_description
1 polymer ?
#
loop_
_entity_poly.entity_id
_entity_poly.type
_entity_poly.pdbx_seq_one_letter_code
_entity_poly.pdbx_strand_id
1 'polypeptide(L)'
;MAQRIIDRSYVGEVLQHVYDSDLDISITLISRGGYFYIASEDKRFSLQGTTIEEAVTHFAFELAKEFPSSKFATWWVNNFREEEYNRPGHRDKHY
;
A
#
# COMPACT_ATOMS: atom_id res chain seq x y z
N MET A 1 1.57 -9.47 -13.46
CA MET A 1 0.79 -9.69 -12.23
C MET A 1 0.18 -8.35 -11.87
N ALA A 2 -1.13 -8.29 -11.66
CA ALA A 2 -1.90 -7.05 -11.59
C ALA A 2 -2.35 -6.87 -10.14
N GLN A 3 -1.69 -5.94 -9.45
CA GLN A 3 -1.93 -5.68 -8.04
C GLN A 3 -3.28 -5.00 -7.84
N ARG A 4 -4.06 -5.48 -6.86
CA ARG A 4 -5.31 -4.79 -6.45
C ARG A 4 -4.96 -3.47 -5.78
N ILE A 5 -5.57 -2.40 -6.26
CA ILE A 5 -5.52 -1.07 -5.64
C ILE A 5 -6.30 -1.13 -4.33
N ILE A 6 -5.69 -0.68 -3.23
CA ILE A 6 -6.34 -0.61 -1.91
C ILE A 6 -7.51 0.38 -1.96
N ASP A 7 -8.54 0.14 -1.14
CA ASP A 7 -9.59 1.15 -0.98
C ASP A 7 -9.07 2.35 -0.18
N ARG A 8 -9.66 3.52 -0.39
CA ARG A 8 -9.25 4.77 0.28
C ARG A 8 -9.21 4.69 1.80
N SER A 9 -10.09 3.89 2.40
CA SER A 9 -10.14 3.64 3.84
C SER A 9 -8.86 2.99 4.38
N TYR A 10 -8.16 2.21 3.55
CA TYR A 10 -6.93 1.51 3.93
C TYR A 10 -5.67 2.36 3.78
N VAL A 11 -5.73 3.50 3.09
CA VAL A 11 -4.54 4.36 2.88
C VAL A 11 -3.87 4.72 4.20
N GLY A 12 -4.64 5.16 5.20
CA GLY A 12 -4.10 5.51 6.50
C GLY A 12 -3.53 4.30 7.25
N GLU A 13 -4.22 3.17 7.21
CA GLU A 13 -3.79 1.93 7.87
C GLU A 13 -2.48 1.40 7.28
N VAL A 14 -2.36 1.38 5.96
CA VAL A 14 -1.13 0.95 5.27
C VAL A 14 0.04 1.84 5.66
N LEU A 15 -0.14 3.17 5.62
CA LEU A 15 0.92 4.11 5.99
C LEU A 15 1.32 3.98 7.47
N GLN A 16 0.35 3.78 8.36
CA GLN A 16 0.59 3.54 9.78
C GLN A 16 1.37 2.25 10.01
N HIS A 17 1.03 1.16 9.31
CA HIS A 17 1.77 -0.09 9.41
C HIS A 17 3.20 0.00 8.88
N VAL A 18 3.47 0.84 7.88
CA VAL A 18 4.85 1.11 7.47
C VAL A 18 5.59 1.91 8.54
N TYR A 19 4.94 2.92 9.13
CA TYR A 19 5.53 3.73 10.21
C TYR A 19 5.85 2.89 11.45
N ASP A 20 4.96 1.98 11.85
CA ASP A 20 5.14 1.08 13.00
C ASP A 20 6.02 -0.13 12.69
N SER A 21 6.48 -0.27 11.45
CA SER A 21 7.30 -1.39 11.04
C SER A 21 8.72 -1.30 11.60
N ASP A 22 9.40 -2.43 11.58
CA ASP A 22 10.81 -2.57 11.92
C ASP A 22 11.76 -1.94 10.87
N LEU A 23 11.23 -1.29 9.84
CA LEU A 23 12.01 -0.79 8.70
C LEU A 23 12.61 0.60 8.92
N ASP A 24 12.15 1.35 9.94
CA ASP A 24 12.62 2.72 10.25
C ASP A 24 12.63 3.66 9.03
N ILE A 25 11.55 3.65 8.25
CA ILE A 25 11.44 4.40 7.00
C ILE A 25 10.64 5.68 7.23
N SER A 26 11.30 6.83 7.05
CA SER A 26 10.62 8.11 6.95
C SER A 26 9.94 8.26 5.59
N ILE A 27 8.65 8.60 5.59
CA ILE A 27 7.86 8.75 4.37
C ILE A 27 7.27 10.15 4.32
N THR A 28 7.42 10.81 3.17
CA THR A 28 6.72 12.04 2.83
C THR A 28 5.80 11.79 1.64
N LEU A 29 4.50 12.02 1.86
CA LEU A 29 3.52 12.07 0.78
C LEU A 29 3.41 13.51 0.26
N ILE A 30 3.64 13.69 -1.04
CA ILE A 30 3.59 14.99 -1.70
C ILE A 30 2.46 14.97 -2.73
N SER A 31 1.56 15.96 -2.69
CA SER A 31 0.58 16.19 -3.74
C SER A 31 0.93 17.48 -4.49
N ARG A 32 1.19 17.38 -5.80
CA ARG A 32 1.52 18.55 -6.63
C ARG A 32 0.98 18.40 -8.04
N GLY A 33 0.22 19.39 -8.50
CA GLY A 33 -0.27 19.45 -9.89
C GLY A 33 -1.19 18.28 -10.29
N GLY A 34 -1.94 17.72 -9.34
CA GLY A 34 -2.81 16.55 -9.56
C GLY A 34 -2.09 15.21 -9.48
N TYR A 35 -0.83 15.19 -9.06
CA TYR A 35 -0.01 13.99 -8.91
C TYR A 35 0.34 13.71 -7.45
N PHE A 36 0.45 12.43 -7.09
CA PHE A 36 0.90 11.97 -5.78
C PHE A 36 2.31 11.37 -5.87
N TYR A 37 3.18 11.74 -4.94
CA TYR A 37 4.54 11.21 -4.83
C TYR A 37 4.76 10.70 -3.43
N ILE A 38 5.38 9.53 -3.32
CA ILE A 38 5.83 8.99 -2.04
C ILE A 38 7.36 9.01 -2.08
N ALA A 39 7.94 9.81 -1.18
CA ALA A 39 9.38 9.92 -1.04
C ALA A 39 9.80 9.39 0.33
N SER A 40 10.78 8.49 0.32
CA SER A 40 11.63 8.16 1.45
C SER A 40 12.98 8.87 1.27
N GLU A 41 13.74 9.05 2.36
CA GLU A 41 15.04 9.74 2.32
C GLU A 41 15.99 9.17 1.26
N ASP A 42 15.92 7.86 0.99
CA ASP A 42 16.76 7.18 0.01
C ASP A 42 16.09 6.98 -1.36
N LYS A 43 14.76 7.12 -1.47
CA LYS A 43 14.01 6.76 -2.69
C LYS A 43 12.82 7.66 -2.96
N ARG A 44 12.71 8.12 -4.21
CA ARG A 44 11.52 8.81 -4.71
C ARG A 44 10.73 7.88 -5.62
N PHE A 45 9.54 7.49 -5.20
CA PHE A 45 8.58 6.80 -6.06
C PHE A 45 7.72 7.87 -6.76
N SER A 46 8.04 8.14 -8.02
CA SER A 46 7.23 9.02 -8.86
C SER A 46 6.08 8.24 -9.48
N LEU A 47 4.90 8.35 -8.88
CA LEU A 47 3.68 7.74 -9.41
C LEU A 47 2.85 8.85 -10.05
N GLN A 48 3.24 9.19 -11.28
CA GLN A 48 2.59 10.23 -12.05
C GLN A 48 1.27 9.70 -12.62
N GLY A 49 0.19 10.44 -12.37
CA GLY A 49 -1.15 10.22 -12.93
C GLY A 49 -2.04 9.32 -12.09
N THR A 50 -1.58 8.93 -10.91
CA THR A 50 -2.25 7.96 -10.05
C THR A 50 -2.96 8.62 -8.87
N THR A 51 -3.98 7.97 -8.32
CA THR A 51 -4.62 8.39 -7.06
C THR A 51 -3.72 8.11 -5.85
N ILE A 52 -4.10 8.60 -4.66
CA ILE A 52 -3.36 8.33 -3.42
C ILE A 52 -3.39 6.83 -3.08
N GLU A 53 -4.49 6.16 -3.38
CA GLU A 53 -4.68 4.72 -3.19
C GLU A 53 -3.71 3.93 -4.05
N GLU A 54 -3.64 4.25 -5.33
CA GLU A 54 -2.69 3.67 -6.27
C GLU A 54 -1.25 3.95 -5.84
N ALA A 55 -0.96 5.19 -5.41
CA ALA A 55 0.37 5.56 -4.96
C ALA A 55 0.83 4.72 -3.77
N VAL A 56 -0.01 4.63 -2.74
CA VAL A 56 0.28 3.85 -1.52
C VAL A 56 0.30 2.35 -1.79
N THR A 57 -0.58 1.86 -2.67
CA THR A 57 -0.59 0.45 -3.12
C THR A 57 0.74 0.05 -3.73
N HIS A 58 1.23 0.84 -4.70
CA HIS A 58 2.50 0.58 -5.35
C HIS A 58 3.68 0.67 -4.38
N PHE A 59 3.70 1.70 -3.54
CA PHE A 59 4.75 1.86 -2.53
C PHE A 59 4.80 0.67 -1.57
N ALA A 60 3.66 0.28 -1.01
CA ALA A 60 3.55 -0.84 -0.07
C ALA A 60 4.00 -2.17 -0.69
N PHE A 61 3.67 -2.41 -1.95
CA PHE A 61 4.10 -3.64 -2.62
C PHE A 61 5.58 -3.68 -2.94
N GLU A 62 6.14 -2.59 -3.43
CA GLU A 62 7.59 -2.52 -3.64
C GLU A 62 8.34 -2.66 -2.32
N LEU A 63 7.82 -2.05 -1.25
CA LEU A 63 8.39 -2.17 0.08
C LEU A 63 8.32 -3.61 0.63
N ALA A 64 7.16 -4.27 0.48
CA ALA A 64 6.99 -5.66 0.91
C ALA A 64 7.89 -6.63 0.11
N LYS A 65 8.15 -6.34 -1.17
CA LYS A 65 9.08 -7.12 -2.00
C LYS A 65 10.54 -6.90 -1.63
N GLU A 66 10.91 -5.67 -1.30
CA GLU A 66 12.28 -5.33 -0.92
C GLU A 66 12.65 -5.90 0.45
N PHE A 67 11.70 -5.88 1.40
CA PHE A 67 11.90 -6.38 2.76
C PHE A 67 10.96 -7.54 3.11
N PRO A 68 11.09 -8.70 2.46
CA PRO A 68 10.13 -9.79 2.59
C PRO A 68 10.06 -10.42 3.99
N SER A 69 11.10 -10.24 4.81
CA SER A 69 11.16 -10.74 6.19
C SER A 69 10.63 -9.74 7.23
N SER A 70 10.23 -8.53 6.81
CA SER A 70 9.72 -7.51 7.72
C SER A 70 8.32 -7.85 8.24
N LYS A 71 7.97 -7.28 9.39
CA LYS A 71 6.62 -7.38 9.95
C LYS A 71 5.59 -6.78 8.99
N PHE A 72 5.97 -5.66 8.35
CA PHE A 72 5.14 -5.01 7.35
C PHE A 72 4.84 -5.92 6.16
N ALA A 73 5.86 -6.54 5.55
CA ALA A 73 5.66 -7.44 4.42
C ALA A 73 4.75 -8.61 4.76
N THR A 74 4.91 -9.19 5.96
CA THR A 74 4.04 -10.27 6.45
C THR A 74 2.58 -9.80 6.57
N TRP A 75 2.35 -8.64 7.18
CA TRP A 75 1.01 -8.06 7.31
C TRP A 75 0.41 -7.74 5.94
N TRP A 76 1.17 -7.08 5.05
CA TRP A 76 0.74 -6.69 3.72
C TRP A 76 0.26 -7.89 2.90
N VAL A 77 1.06 -8.95 2.89
CA VAL A 77 0.76 -10.18 2.16
C VAL A 77 -0.48 -10.87 2.72
N ASN A 78 -0.71 -10.84 4.04
CA ASN A 78 -1.88 -11.46 4.65
C ASN A 78 -3.19 -10.70 4.38
N ASN A 79 -3.13 -9.38 4.17
CA ASN A 79 -4.32 -8.54 4.01
C ASN A 79 -4.64 -8.16 2.56
N PHE A 80 -3.64 -8.18 1.67
CA PHE A 80 -3.78 -7.68 0.29
C PHE A 80 -3.31 -8.66 -0.78
N ARG A 81 -3.19 -9.96 -0.45
CA ARG A 81 -2.89 -11.01 -1.44
C ARG A 81 -3.97 -11.05 -2.54
N GLU A 82 -3.53 -11.29 -3.78
CA GLU A 82 -4.39 -11.43 -4.98
C GLU A 82 -5.49 -12.51 -4.82
N GLU A 83 -5.38 -13.45 -3.87
CA GLU A 83 -6.22 -14.66 -3.80
C GLU A 83 -7.62 -14.49 -3.17
N GLU A 84 -7.95 -13.39 -2.49
CA GLU A 84 -9.22 -13.32 -1.74
C GLU A 84 -10.49 -13.00 -2.55
N TYR A 85 -10.40 -12.70 -3.84
CA TYR A 85 -11.62 -12.45 -4.65
C TYR A 85 -12.21 -13.69 -5.33
N ASN A 86 -11.54 -14.84 -5.28
CA ASN A 86 -12.08 -16.11 -5.79
C ASN A 86 -12.78 -16.97 -4.71
N ARG A 87 -13.10 -16.39 -3.54
CA ARG A 87 -14.04 -17.03 -2.60
C ARG A 87 -15.46 -16.54 -2.88
N PRO A 88 -16.38 -17.40 -3.38
CA PRO A 88 -17.79 -17.05 -3.43
C PRO A 88 -18.33 -16.99 -2.00
N GLY A 89 -18.32 -15.82 -1.37
CA GLY A 89 -18.73 -15.73 0.04
C GLY A 89 -19.01 -14.35 0.61
N HIS A 90 -18.29 -13.29 0.23
CA HIS A 90 -18.51 -11.97 0.84
C HIS A 90 -19.58 -11.16 0.11
N ARG A 91 -20.82 -11.69 0.10
CA ARG A 91 -22.01 -10.85 0.00
C ARG A 91 -22.38 -10.46 1.43
N ASP A 92 -21.87 -9.33 1.92
CA ASP A 92 -22.48 -8.74 3.09
C ASP A 92 -23.86 -8.19 2.72
N LYS A 93 -24.84 -8.81 3.36
CA LYS A 93 -26.24 -8.44 3.35
C LYS A 93 -26.35 -7.16 4.17
N HIS A 94 -26.72 -6.06 3.50
CA HIS A 94 -27.35 -4.96 4.21
C HIS A 94 -28.74 -5.42 4.68
N TYR A 95 -28.90 -5.56 5.99
CA TYR A 95 -30.19 -5.48 6.68
C TYR A 95 -30.61 -4.02 6.80
#